data_AF-A0A1G2YX20-F1
#
_entry.id   AF-A0A1G2YX20-F1
#
_cell.length_a   1.000
_cell.length_b   1.000
_cell.length_c   1.000
_cell.angle_alpha   90.00
_cell.angle_beta   90.00
_cell.angle_gamma   90.00
#
_symmetry.space_group_name_H-M   'P 1'
#
loop_
_entity.id
_entity.type
_entity.pdbx_description
1 polymer ?
#
loop_
_entity_poly.entity_id
_entity_poly.type
_entity_poly.pdbx_seq_one_letter_code
_entity_poly.pdbx_strand_id
1 'polypeptide(L)' 'MQTHEAAKRREEWGEKPCSHDHIEKEYYLGAHTGDYVCTTCGQDFSSTEKARLDQEKQRTPQDQAGCGEDSCMG' A
#
# COMPACT_ATOMS: atom_id res chain seq x y z
N MET A 1 -5.27 -9.10 7.61
CA MET A 1 -4.58 -8.96 8.91
C MET A 1 -5.59 -8.94 10.07
N GLN A 2 -5.37 -9.70 11.14
CA GLN A 2 -6.22 -9.63 12.35
C GLN A 2 -5.89 -8.39 13.19
N THR A 3 -6.88 -7.76 13.84
CA THR A 3 -6.68 -6.55 14.66
C THR A 3 -5.58 -6.69 15.74
N HIS A 4 -5.47 -7.85 16.39
CA HIS A 4 -4.43 -8.08 17.39
C HIS A 4 -3.03 -8.20 16.78
N GLU A 5 -2.92 -8.75 15.57
CA GLU A 5 -1.66 -8.83 14.82
C GLU A 5 -1.23 -7.44 14.35
N ALA A 6 -2.18 -6.62 13.90
CA ALA A 6 -1.96 -5.24 13.52
C ALA A 6 -1.37 -4.41 14.67
N ALA A 7 -1.98 -4.52 15.85
CA ALA A 7 -1.52 -3.82 17.06
C ALA A 7 -0.09 -4.21 17.43
N LYS A 8 0.18 -5.52 17.53
CA LYS A 8 1.52 -6.03 17.85
C LYS A 8 2.56 -5.55 16.85
N ARG A 9 2.21 -5.58 15.56
CA ARG A 9 3.09 -5.12 14.48
C ARG A 9 3.40 -3.63 14.58
N ARG A 10 2.42 -2.81 14.96
CA ARG A 10 2.62 -1.36 15.18
C ARG A 10 3.62 -1.09 16.29
N GLU A 11 3.52 -1.85 17.39
CA GLU A 11 4.47 -1.77 18.51
C GLU A 11 5.87 -2.21 18.09
N GLU A 12 6.00 -3.32 17.34
CA GLU A 12 7.29 -3.82 16.85
C GLU A 12 7.93 -2.90 15.80
N TRP A 13 7.09 -2.26 14.96
CA TRP A 13 7.55 -1.36 13.91
C TRP A 13 8.02 -0.02 14.47
N GLY A 14 7.25 0.54 15.41
CA GLY A 14 7.48 1.85 16.01
C GLY A 14 7.25 2.99 15.01
N GLU A 15 8.08 4.02 15.09
CA GLU A 15 7.93 5.29 14.35
C GLU A 15 8.74 5.34 13.05
N LYS A 16 8.99 4.19 12.42
CA LYS A 16 9.77 4.13 11.17
C LYS A 16 8.90 4.52 9.97
N PRO A 17 9.44 5.27 8.99
CA PRO A 17 8.71 5.58 7.76
C PRO A 17 8.33 4.30 7.03
N CYS A 18 7.11 4.27 6.49
CA CYS A 18 6.59 3.14 5.73
C CYS A 18 5.99 3.64 4.42
N SER A 19 6.34 2.97 3.32
CA SER A 19 5.77 3.25 1.98
C SER A 19 4.34 2.71 1.83
N HIS A 20 3.88 1.91 2.80
CA HIS A 20 2.57 1.29 2.82
C HIS A 20 2.24 0.53 1.52
N ASP A 21 3.21 -0.16 0.91
CA ASP A 21 3.03 -0.91 -0.34
C ASP A 21 2.11 -2.12 -0.18
N HIS A 22 2.15 -2.75 0.99
CA HIS A 22 1.37 -3.95 1.32
C HIS A 22 0.30 -3.60 2.34
N ILE A 23 -0.93 -3.39 1.88
CA ILE A 23 -2.11 -3.11 2.69
C ILE A 23 -3.12 -4.23 2.46
N GLU A 24 -3.62 -4.81 3.55
CA GLU A 24 -4.63 -5.87 3.53
C GLU A 24 -5.88 -5.45 4.28
N LYS A 25 -6.98 -6.17 4.06
CA LYS A 25 -8.21 -5.99 4.84
C LYS A 25 -8.00 -6.37 6.31
N GLU A 26 -8.58 -5.58 7.20
CA GLU A 26 -8.61 -5.87 8.62
C GLU A 26 -9.78 -6.78 8.98
N TYR A 27 -9.48 -7.74 9.87
CA TYR A 27 -10.46 -8.65 10.42
C TYR A 27 -10.41 -8.65 11.95
N TYR A 28 -11.58 -8.66 12.56
CA TYR A 28 -11.77 -8.83 13.99
C TYR A 28 -12.60 -10.08 14.25
N LEU A 29 -12.01 -11.06 14.95
CA LEU A 29 -12.64 -12.36 15.25
C LEU A 29 -13.23 -13.08 14.02
N GLY A 30 -12.61 -12.90 12.84
CA GLY A 30 -13.05 -13.50 11.58
C GLY A 30 -14.09 -12.68 10.81
N ALA A 31 -14.55 -11.56 11.34
CA ALA A 31 -15.40 -10.59 10.63
C ALA A 31 -14.56 -9.46 10.04
N HIS A 32 -14.86 -9.07 8.79
CA HIS A 32 -14.23 -7.90 8.17
C HIS A 32 -14.69 -6.62 8.86
N THR A 33 -13.76 -5.78 9.29
CA THR A 33 -14.09 -4.54 10.01
C THR A 33 -14.49 -3.41 9.07
N GLY A 34 -14.02 -3.44 7.82
CA GLY A 34 -14.19 -2.35 6.85
C GLY A 34 -12.90 -1.55 6.64
N ASP A 35 -11.97 -1.67 7.58
CA ASP A 35 -10.68 -1.01 7.56
C ASP A 35 -9.61 -1.90 6.91
N TYR A 36 -8.48 -1.26 6.62
CA TYR A 36 -7.35 -1.87 5.98
C TYR A 36 -6.11 -1.64 6.84
N VAL A 37 -5.22 -2.62 6.91
CA VAL A 37 -4.00 -2.52 7.71
C VAL A 37 -2.78 -2.81 6.84
N CYS A 38 -1.75 -1.99 7.00
CA CYS A 38 -0.46 -2.25 6.38
C CYS A 38 0.22 -3.46 7.05
N THR A 39 0.53 -4.48 6.26
CA THR A 39 1.18 -5.69 6.77
C THR A 39 2.65 -5.50 7.10
N THR A 40 3.23 -4.34 6.76
CA THR A 40 4.59 -3.97 7.13
C THR A 40 4.64 -3.30 8.50
N CYS A 41 3.90 -2.20 8.68
CA CYS A 41 3.96 -1.36 9.88
C CYS A 41 2.78 -1.48 10.85
N GLY A 42 1.70 -2.17 10.48
CA GLY A 42 0.52 -2.35 11.35
C GLY A 42 -0.37 -1.11 11.50
N GLN A 43 -0.15 -0.07 10.68
CA GLN A 43 -1.03 1.11 10.64
C GLN A 43 -2.37 0.75 9.98
N ASP A 44 -3.46 1.22 10.57
CA ASP A 44 -4.81 1.11 10.02
C ASP A 44 -5.13 2.29 9.08
N PHE A 45 -5.98 2.02 8.09
CA PHE A 45 -6.42 2.93 7.05
C PHE A 45 -7.90 2.68 6.79
N SER A 46 -8.67 3.75 6.77
CA SER A 46 -10.04 3.68 6.27
C SER A 46 -10.07 3.38 4.77
N SER A 47 -11.21 2.91 4.27
CA SER A 47 -11.42 2.68 2.83
C SER A 47 -11.10 3.91 1.98
N THR A 48 -11.41 5.10 2.49
CA THR A 48 -11.16 6.38 1.81
C THR A 48 -9.68 6.71 1.77
N GLU A 49 -8.94 6.48 2.85
CA GLU A 49 -7.49 6.72 2.89
C GLU A 49 -6.73 5.76 1.99
N LYS A 50 -7.07 4.46 2.04
CA LYS A 50 -6.53 3.44 1.13
C LYS A 50 -6.70 3.88 -0.32
N ALA A 51 -7.89 4.35 -0.71
CA ALA A 51 -8.15 4.79 -2.08
C ALA A 51 -7.26 5.97 -2.50
N ARG A 52 -6.96 6.91 -1.60
CA ARG A 52 -6.06 8.04 -1.87
C ARG A 52 -4.61 7.58 -2.04
N LEU A 53 -4.13 6.67 -1.19
CA LEU A 53 -2.80 6.07 -1.29
C LEU A 53 -2.61 5.31 -2.62
N ASP A 54 -3.61 4.52 -3.02
CA ASP A 54 -3.57 3.83 -4.32
C ASP A 54 -3.55 4.80 -5.51
N GLN A 55 -4.35 5.87 -5.45
CA GLN A 55 -4.35 6.88 -6.50
C GLN A 55 -2.98 7.57 -6.61
N GLU A 56 -2.32 7.85 -5.49
CA GLU A 56 -0.96 8.43 -5.49
C GLU A 56 0.05 7.49 -6.17
N LYS A 57 0.02 6.19 -5.82
CA LYS A 57 0.90 5.17 -6.42
C LYS A 57 0.67 5.01 -7.93
N GLN A 58 -0.58 5.08 -8.37
CA GLN A 58 -0.96 4.99 -9.78
C GLN A 58 -0.53 6.20 -10.62
N ARG A 59 0.00 7.27 -10.00
CA ARG A 59 0.60 8.41 -10.71
C ARG A 59 2.08 8.23 -11.01
N THR A 60 2.65 7.05 -10.78
CA THR A 60 4.01 6.75 -11.22
C THR A 60 4.07 6.69 -12.75
N PRO A 61 5.05 7.35 -13.40
CA PRO A 61 5.14 7.44 -14.85
C PRO A 61 5.60 6.10 -15.45
N GLN A 62 4.66 5.20 -15.74
CA GLN A 62 4.94 3.94 -16.46
C GLN A 62 4.67 4.02 -17.97
N ASP A 63 4.40 5.21 -18.52
CA ASP A 63 4.30 5.45 -19.97
C ASP A 63 5.55 6.10 -20.57
N GLN A 64 6.74 5.85 -20.02
CA GLN A 64 8.01 6.11 -20.71
C GLN A 64 8.73 4.81 -21.03
N ALA A 65 8.06 3.95 -21.79
CA ALA A 65 8.68 2.94 -22.63
C ALA A 65 8.17 3.10 -24.07
N GLY A 66 8.24 4.33 -24.59
CA GLY A 66 8.35 4.54 -26.03
C GLY A 66 9.80 4.30 -26.40
N CYS A 67 10.12 3.08 -26.84
CA CYS A 67 11.35 2.77 -27.54
C CYS A 67 11.60 3.85 -28.61
N GLY A 68 12.68 4.62 -28.43
CA GLY A 68 13.26 5.42 -29.50
C GLY A 68 13.77 4.44 -30.54
N GLU A 69 13.01 4.27 -31.62
CA GLU A 69 13.55 3.68 -32.83
C GLU A 69 14.29 4.78 -33.60
N ASP A 70 15.50 5.07 -33.13
CA ASP A 70 16.56 5.68 -33.92
C ASP A 70 17.03 4.70 -35.02
N SER A 71 16.15 4.44 -35.98
CA SER A 71 16.57 3.81 -37.24
C SER A 71 16.97 4.90 -38.23
N CYS A 72 18.20 5.35 -38.05
CA CYS A 72 19.02 6.00 -39.06
C CYS A 72 19.08 5.16 -40.35
N MET A 73 18.49 5.69 -41.42
CA MET A 73 18.81 5.40 -42.83
C MET A 73 18.53 6.71 -43.56
N GLY A 74 19.42 7.33 -44.34
CA GLY A 74 20.62 6.89 -45.03
C GLY A 74 20.66 7.72 -46.31
#